data_AF-A0A972DNS5-F1
#
_entry.id   AF-A0A972DNS5-F1
#
_cell.length_a   1.000
_cell.length_b   1.000
_cell.length_c   1.000
_cell.angle_alpha   90.00
_cell.angle_beta   90.00
_cell.angle_gamma   90.00
#
_symmetry.space_group_name_H-M   'P 1'
#
loop_
_entity.id
_entity.type
_entity.pdbx_description
1 polymer ?
#
loop_
_entity_poly.entity_id
_entity_poly.type
_entity_poly.pdbx_seq_one_letter_code
_entity_poly.pdbx_strand_id
1 'polypeptide(L)'
;MTVSGKTNGRPSAGSVSRRGFLAGASVAAAAVIAPQAARGYQANSKVRIGLAGCGGRGTWIAGLFQQHGGYELAAVADYFQDRVDRCGEKFGVAPSRRFPGLKGYQRMLDSGIDALVIESPPY
;
A
#
# COMPACT_ATOMS: atom_id res chain seq x y z
N MET A 1 -62.70 44.95 21.13
CA MET A 1 -61.76 45.68 22.01
C MET A 1 -61.90 45.04 23.39
N THR A 2 -60.96 44.33 24.00
CA THR A 2 -59.50 44.55 24.15
C THR A 2 -58.81 43.29 24.73
N VAL A 3 -57.65 42.95 24.15
CA VAL A 3 -56.39 42.30 24.61
C VAL A 3 -56.30 41.48 25.93
N SER A 4 -55.63 40.31 25.85
CA SER A 4 -54.42 39.88 26.61
C SER A 4 -54.43 38.34 26.80
N GLY A 5 -53.48 37.50 26.38
CA GLY A 5 -52.04 37.64 26.25
C GLY A 5 -51.34 36.65 27.21
N LYS A 6 -51.18 35.37 26.84
CA LYS A 6 -50.30 34.41 27.54
C LYS A 6 -49.32 33.78 26.56
N THR A 7 -48.05 34.17 26.67
CA THR A 7 -46.89 33.48 26.11
C THR A 7 -46.38 32.44 27.11
N ASN A 8 -45.98 31.26 26.62
CA ASN A 8 -44.61 30.72 26.71
C ASN A 8 -44.57 29.19 26.72
N GLY A 9 -43.62 28.64 25.96
CA GLY A 9 -43.17 27.25 26.09
C GLY A 9 -42.68 26.67 24.77
N ARG A 10 -41.55 27.15 24.23
CA ARG A 10 -40.86 26.41 23.16
C ARG A 10 -40.44 25.04 23.72
N PRO A 11 -40.66 23.92 23.01
CA PRO A 11 -40.18 22.63 23.46
C PRO A 11 -38.65 22.65 23.50
N SER A 12 -38.09 22.34 24.67
CA SER A 12 -36.65 22.15 24.85
C SER A 12 -36.18 21.02 23.94
N ALA A 13 -35.18 21.29 23.10
CA ALA A 13 -34.48 20.27 22.33
C ALA A 13 -34.00 19.17 23.29
N GLY A 14 -34.55 17.96 23.12
CA GLY A 14 -34.27 16.82 23.98
C GLY A 14 -32.76 16.53 24.00
N SER A 15 -32.16 16.64 25.18
CA SER A 15 -30.79 16.18 25.39
C SER A 15 -30.73 14.68 25.11
N VAL A 16 -29.98 14.28 24.08
CA VAL A 16 -29.72 12.87 23.80
C VAL A 16 -28.99 12.28 25.01
N SER A 17 -29.67 11.40 25.74
CA SER A 17 -29.05 10.71 26.86
C SER A 17 -28.08 9.65 26.32
N ARG A 18 -26.95 9.45 27.00
CA ARG A 18 -25.94 8.42 26.67
C ARG A 18 -26.57 7.03 26.49
N ARG A 19 -27.69 6.77 27.17
CA ARG A 19 -28.46 5.52 27.08
C ARG A 19 -29.25 5.41 25.79
N GLY A 20 -29.76 6.52 25.25
CA GLY A 20 -30.38 6.58 23.92
C GLY A 20 -29.37 6.39 22.80
N PHE A 21 -28.13 6.85 22.99
CA PHE A 21 -27.04 6.61 22.04
C PHE A 21 -26.61 5.13 22.01
N LEU A 22 -26.48 4.49 23.17
CA LEU A 22 -26.16 3.05 23.26
C LEU A 22 -27.32 2.15 22.79
N ALA A 23 -28.57 2.56 23.01
CA ALA A 23 -29.74 1.83 22.50
C ALA A 23 -29.88 1.91 20.97
N GLY A 24 -29.29 2.93 20.32
CA GLY A 24 -29.22 3.02 18.85
C GLY A 24 -28.09 2.17 18.24
N ALA A 25 -27.15 1.67 19.04
CA ALA A 25 -26.00 0.89 18.57
C ALA A 25 -26.30 -0.61 18.42
N SER A 26 -27.48 -1.09 18.84
CA SER A 26 -27.83 -2.51 18.83
C SER A 26 -28.34 -3.06 17.48
N VAL A 27 -28.48 -2.23 16.44
CA VAL A 27 -28.93 -2.67 15.09
C VAL A 27 -27.79 -2.74 14.06
N ALA A 28 -26.57 -2.32 14.41
CA ALA A 28 -25.40 -2.62 13.59
C ALA A 28 -24.82 -3.95 14.04
N ALA A 29 -25.31 -5.07 13.49
CA ALA A 29 -24.57 -6.32 13.51
C ALA A 29 -23.21 -6.06 12.88
N ALA A 30 -22.19 -5.82 13.71
CA ALA A 30 -20.82 -5.73 13.25
C ALA A 30 -20.49 -7.06 12.59
N ALA A 31 -20.43 -7.07 11.26
CA ALA A 31 -19.88 -8.20 10.53
C ALA A 31 -18.44 -8.34 11.01
N VAL A 32 -18.18 -9.31 11.89
CA VAL A 32 -16.83 -9.71 12.24
C VAL A 32 -16.28 -10.38 10.99
N ILE A 33 -15.69 -9.57 10.11
CA ILE A 33 -14.94 -10.07 8.97
C ILE A 33 -13.73 -10.78 9.59
N ALA A 34 -13.67 -12.10 9.43
CA ALA A 34 -12.48 -12.85 9.81
C ALA A 34 -11.26 -12.16 9.19
N PRO A 35 -10.15 -11.94 9.92
CA PRO A 35 -8.97 -11.28 9.37
C PRO A 35 -8.42 -11.99 8.12
N GLN A 36 -8.78 -13.26 7.92
CA GLN A 36 -8.49 -14.07 6.74
C GLN A 36 -9.30 -13.67 5.48
N ALA A 37 -10.43 -12.99 5.63
CA ALA A 37 -11.25 -12.46 4.54
C ALA A 37 -10.86 -11.03 4.14
N ALA A 38 -10.04 -10.35 4.94
CA ALA A 38 -9.27 -9.22 4.46
C ALA A 38 -8.19 -9.76 3.51
N ARG A 39 -7.99 -9.14 2.35
CA ARG A 39 -6.84 -9.42 1.48
C ARG A 39 -5.55 -8.94 2.17
N GLY A 40 -5.14 -9.61 3.24
CA GLY A 40 -3.86 -9.43 3.91
C GLY A 40 -2.82 -10.34 3.27
N TYR A 41 -1.56 -9.89 3.25
CA TYR A 41 -0.44 -10.75 2.91
C TYR A 41 -0.38 -11.92 3.90
N GLN A 42 -0.24 -13.15 3.40
CA GLN A 42 -0.03 -14.32 4.25
C GLN A 42 1.19 -14.07 5.13
N ALA A 43 1.13 -14.48 6.40
CA ALA A 43 2.14 -14.21 7.43
C ALA A 43 3.56 -14.77 7.15
N ASN A 44 3.80 -15.31 5.95
CA ASN A 44 5.09 -15.85 5.50
C ASN A 44 5.34 -15.62 3.99
N SER A 45 4.56 -14.76 3.32
CA SER A 45 4.82 -14.43 1.91
C SER A 45 5.72 -13.20 1.82
N LYS A 46 6.90 -13.34 1.20
CA LYS A 46 7.76 -12.21 0.85
C LYS A 46 7.07 -11.37 -0.22
N VAL A 47 7.19 -10.04 -0.11
CA VAL A 47 6.73 -9.12 -1.17
C VAL A 47 7.75 -9.16 -2.31
N ARG A 48 7.30 -9.52 -3.52
CA ARG A 48 8.15 -9.58 -4.72
C ARG A 48 8.31 -8.18 -5.27
N ILE A 49 9.47 -7.58 -5.04
CA ILE A 49 9.76 -6.21 -5.47
C ILE A 49 10.50 -6.22 -6.82
N GLY A 50 10.18 -5.23 -7.65
CA GLY A 50 10.99 -4.86 -8.83
C GLY A 50 11.76 -3.57 -8.56
N LEU A 51 13.03 -3.52 -8.94
CA LEU A 51 13.85 -2.30 -8.82
C LEU A 51 14.03 -1.63 -10.18
N ALA A 52 13.57 -0.39 -10.31
CA ALA A 52 13.91 0.48 -11.44
C ALA A 52 15.01 1.46 -11.03
N GLY A 53 16.13 1.45 -11.77
CA GLY A 53 17.34 2.23 -11.45
C GLY A 53 18.40 1.36 -10.77
N CYS A 54 19.18 0.64 -11.59
CA CYS A 54 20.25 -0.27 -11.16
C CYS A 54 21.59 0.46 -10.92
N GLY A 55 21.53 1.71 -10.47
CA GLY A 55 22.70 2.53 -10.10
C GLY A 55 23.21 2.26 -8.69
N GLY A 56 24.12 3.11 -8.21
CA GLY A 56 24.69 2.97 -6.85
C GLY A 56 23.63 3.03 -5.73
N ARG A 57 22.69 3.96 -5.84
CA ARG A 57 21.56 4.11 -4.90
C ARG A 57 20.63 2.89 -4.90
N GLY A 58 20.14 2.50 -6.08
CA GLY A 58 19.23 1.35 -6.20
C GLY A 58 19.87 0.05 -5.74
N THR A 59 21.13 -0.20 -6.08
CA THR A 59 21.85 -1.39 -5.60
C THR A 59 22.14 -1.33 -4.09
N TRP A 60 22.36 -0.16 -3.50
CA TRP A 60 22.53 -0.03 -2.05
C TRP A 60 21.21 -0.36 -1.31
N ILE A 61 20.09 0.20 -1.78
CA ILE A 61 18.75 -0.05 -1.19
C ILE A 61 18.30 -1.50 -1.40
N ALA A 62 18.57 -2.10 -2.58
CA ALA A 62 18.29 -3.51 -2.83
C ALA A 62 18.98 -4.43 -1.80
N GLY A 63 20.19 -4.07 -1.36
CA GLY A 63 20.87 -4.78 -0.28
C GLY A 63 20.13 -4.72 1.05
N LEU A 64 19.55 -3.57 1.40
CA LEU A 64 18.75 -3.42 2.61
C LEU A 64 17.47 -4.27 2.56
N PHE A 65 16.80 -4.33 1.41
CA PHE A 65 15.63 -5.19 1.23
C PHE A 65 15.96 -6.67 1.41
N GLN A 66 17.09 -7.13 0.87
CA GLN A 66 17.55 -8.50 1.01
C GLN A 66 17.88 -8.84 2.48
N GLN A 67 18.51 -7.91 3.21
CA GLN A 67 18.83 -8.06 4.64
C GLN A 67 17.59 -8.07 5.54
N HIS A 68 16.55 -7.29 5.21
CA HIS A 68 15.30 -7.27 5.97
C HIS A 68 14.56 -8.62 5.94
N GLY A 69 14.71 -9.40 4.87
CA GLY A 69 14.14 -10.75 4.75
C GLY A 69 12.65 -10.81 4.37
N GLY A 70 11.89 -9.72 4.56
CA GLY A 70 10.48 -9.62 4.13
C GLY A 70 10.24 -9.39 2.64
N TYR A 71 11.31 -9.25 1.85
CA TYR A 71 11.25 -8.90 0.43
C TYR A 71 12.04 -9.90 -0.42
N GLU A 72 11.58 -10.12 -1.65
CA GLU A 72 12.29 -10.83 -2.71
C GLU A 72 12.54 -9.86 -3.86
N LEU A 73 13.81 -9.61 -4.21
CA LEU A 73 14.12 -8.85 -5.41
C LEU A 73 13.87 -9.73 -6.64
N ALA A 74 12.67 -9.59 -7.19
CA ALA A 74 12.15 -10.54 -8.15
C ALA A 74 12.49 -10.16 -9.60
N ALA A 75 12.70 -8.87 -9.87
CA ALA A 75 13.08 -8.33 -11.17
C ALA A 75 13.83 -6.99 -11.05
N VAL A 76 14.59 -6.64 -12.09
CA VAL A 76 15.33 -5.38 -12.16
C VAL A 76 15.19 -4.72 -13.52
N ALA A 77 15.16 -3.39 -13.55
CA ALA A 77 15.09 -2.59 -14.76
C ALA A 77 16.03 -1.38 -14.69
N ASP A 78 16.65 -1.05 -15.81
CA ASP A 78 17.45 0.16 -16.01
C ASP A 78 17.51 0.43 -17.53
N TYR A 79 17.89 1.64 -17.92
CA TYR A 79 18.14 1.93 -19.33
C TYR A 79 19.34 1.13 -19.86
N PHE A 80 20.40 1.01 -19.07
CA PHE A 80 21.68 0.44 -19.51
C PHE A 80 21.79 -1.06 -19.18
N GLN A 81 22.07 -1.89 -20.19
CA GLN A 81 22.19 -3.36 -20.07
C GLN A 81 23.19 -3.77 -18.98
N ASP A 82 24.37 -3.17 -18.97
CA ASP A 82 25.44 -3.47 -18.02
C ASP A 82 25.02 -3.24 -16.57
N ARG A 83 24.17 -2.25 -16.31
CA ARG A 83 23.65 -1.98 -14.95
C ARG A 83 22.68 -3.04 -14.51
N VAL A 84 21.75 -3.44 -15.39
CA VAL A 84 20.77 -4.48 -15.08
C VAL A 84 21.46 -5.83 -14.86
N ASP A 85 22.47 -6.16 -15.67
CA ASP A 85 23.23 -7.40 -15.51
C ASP A 85 24.03 -7.44 -14.22
N ARG A 86 24.82 -6.40 -13.93
CA ARG A 86 25.55 -6.32 -12.65
C ARG A 86 24.63 -6.38 -11.44
N CYS A 87 23.50 -5.66 -11.48
CA CYS A 87 22.53 -5.68 -10.39
C CYS A 87 21.89 -7.07 -10.25
N GLY A 88 21.50 -7.68 -11.36
CA GLY A 88 20.88 -8.99 -11.36
C GLY A 88 21.84 -10.09 -10.91
N GLU A 89 23.11 -10.04 -11.29
CA GLU A 89 24.15 -10.97 -10.80
C GLU A 89 24.36 -10.81 -9.29
N LYS A 90 24.50 -9.56 -8.82
CA LYS A 90 24.72 -9.27 -7.40
C LYS A 90 23.60 -9.81 -6.50
N PHE A 91 22.36 -9.77 -6.97
CA PHE A 91 21.18 -10.13 -6.16
C PHE A 91 20.50 -11.44 -6.58
N GLY A 92 21.08 -12.19 -7.53
CA GLY A 92 20.53 -13.48 -7.97
C GLY A 92 19.25 -13.38 -8.82
N VAL A 93 19.04 -12.26 -9.51
CA VAL A 93 17.91 -12.09 -10.43
C VAL A 93 18.23 -12.77 -11.76
N ALA A 94 17.37 -13.70 -12.18
CA ALA A 94 17.54 -14.44 -13.44
C ALA A 94 17.61 -13.52 -14.66
N PRO A 95 18.38 -13.85 -15.72
CA PRO A 95 18.48 -13.02 -16.93
C PRO A 95 17.14 -12.69 -17.59
N SER A 96 16.18 -13.60 -17.57
CA SER A 96 14.81 -13.37 -18.08
C SER A 96 14.00 -12.33 -17.30
N ARG A 97 14.51 -11.90 -16.13
CA ARG A 97 13.90 -10.94 -15.20
C ARG A 97 14.71 -9.63 -15.12
N ARG A 98 15.62 -9.44 -16.08
CA ARG A 98 16.47 -8.26 -16.24
C ARG A 98 15.98 -7.49 -17.45
N PHE A 99 15.46 -6.29 -17.23
CA PHE A 99 14.75 -5.52 -18.24
C PHE A 99 15.50 -4.22 -18.60
N PRO A 100 16.40 -4.25 -19.61
CA PRO A 100 17.14 -3.07 -20.07
C PRO A 100 16.28 -2.14 -20.95
N GLY A 101 16.74 -0.90 -21.15
CA GLY A 101 16.18 0.06 -22.09
C GLY A 101 14.96 0.84 -21.58
N LEU A 102 14.50 1.80 -22.40
CA LEU A 102 13.50 2.81 -22.02
C LEU A 102 12.17 2.22 -21.50
N LYS A 103 11.74 1.09 -22.08
CA LYS A 103 10.51 0.39 -21.67
C LYS A 103 10.76 -0.79 -20.73
N GLY A 104 11.97 -0.89 -20.16
CA GLY A 104 12.34 -1.96 -19.23
C GLY A 104 11.40 -2.05 -18.04
N TYR A 105 11.03 -0.91 -17.45
CA TYR A 105 10.12 -0.87 -16.30
C TYR A 105 8.71 -1.39 -16.63
N GLN A 106 8.19 -1.16 -17.84
CA GLN A 106 6.87 -1.68 -18.25
C GLN A 106 6.90 -3.20 -18.32
N ARG A 107 7.90 -3.76 -19.02
CA ARG A 107 8.10 -5.22 -19.08
C ARG A 107 8.32 -5.84 -17.70
N MET A 108 8.97 -5.11 -16.79
CA MET A 108 9.13 -5.52 -15.41
C MET A 108 7.79 -5.56 -14.65
N LEU A 109 6.94 -4.54 -14.82
CA LEU A 109 5.59 -4.54 -14.24
C LEU A 109 4.74 -5.70 -14.77
N ASP A 110 4.78 -5.94 -16.08
CA ASP A 110 4.08 -7.06 -16.73
C ASP A 110 4.57 -8.43 -16.26
N SER A 111 5.77 -8.51 -15.67
CA SER A 111 6.35 -9.74 -15.15
C SER A 111 5.80 -10.18 -13.78
N GLY A 112 4.83 -9.47 -13.22
CA GLY A 112 4.13 -9.86 -11.99
C GLY A 112 4.96 -9.61 -10.73
N ILE A 113 5.50 -8.40 -10.58
CA ILE A 113 5.99 -7.89 -9.30
C ILE A 113 4.83 -7.36 -8.47
N ASP A 114 4.94 -7.41 -7.15
CA ASP A 114 3.94 -6.92 -6.21
C ASP A 114 4.09 -5.42 -5.91
N ALA A 115 5.34 -4.93 -5.95
CA ALA A 115 5.66 -3.53 -5.71
C ALA A 115 6.86 -3.07 -6.54
N LEU A 116 6.85 -1.80 -6.93
CA LEU A 116 7.93 -1.15 -7.68
C LEU A 116 8.72 -0.22 -6.75
N VAL A 117 10.05 -0.40 -6.74
CA VAL A 117 11.01 0.49 -6.10
C VAL A 117 11.62 1.38 -7.19
N ILE A 118 11.41 2.68 -7.09
CA ILE A 118 11.91 3.68 -8.06
C ILE A 118 13.13 4.36 -7.45
N GLU A 119 14.31 4.03 -7.96
CA GLU A 119 15.60 4.63 -7.61
C GLU A 119 16.31 5.19 -8.85
N SER A 120 15.54 5.59 -9.86
CA SER A 120 16.03 6.40 -10.97
C SER A 120 16.25 7.85 -10.52
N PRO A 121 17.17 8.61 -11.14
CA PRO A 121 17.27 10.04 -10.92
C PRO A 121 15.91 10.75 -11.16
N PRO A 122 15.62 11.85 -10.46
CA PRO A 122 14.35 12.54 -10.56
C PRO A 122 14.31 13.47 -11.79
N TYR A 123 14.19 12.93 -13.00
CA TYR A 123 13.89 13.70 -14.23
C TYR A 123 13.65 12.79 -15.44
#